data_AF-A0A1Q7BV76-F1
#
_entry.id   AF-A0A1Q7BV76-F1
#
_cell.length_a   1.000
_cell.length_b   1.000
_cell.length_c   1.000
_cell.angle_alpha   90.00
_cell.angle_beta   90.00
_cell.angle_gamma   90.00
#
_symmetry.space_group_name_H-M   'P 1'
#
loop_
_entity.id
_entity.type
_entity.pdbx_description
1 polymer ?
#
loop_
_entity_poly.entity_id
_entity_poly.type
_entity_poly.pdbx_seq_one_letter_code
_entity_poly.pdbx_strand_id
1 'polypeptide(L)'
;MLVFVDGADEQRRSPAAERSLLQCKSIEGLPQAREHTDVIKTEPTWQDLDDLISRNGLTDQGVATMRWALTRLRTLLGDSWLVRQYRKQGRLPGELLLAGTHRYALPQALWFILRLDHVAAEPSFAKVKAELRRGADSATWRHTLLQLEVARATEDQGDAVTFEPAIPGSNKNGDLLINGGPDRIWMVETTTIPRAAIDLNWQDYEDQFLAAIRWIEQRHSVACIVVLDDHMAWDETQAWLTAVEAVAASTTGLTGAYGVSSEIGVVTVHREAVPLGTALFTGAAQYRDGWRRLGRTLSAKAVQVRGPWPAWIRVDCLDGLFQFTDWAKMPPQERIAAIAAAIRDNVQWPGNAEGVVLSTGPAVSLGATDPTAEEATVQTSYGAFVRRLLAPHLVRETLVIPLSDDGDGRVRWWTRAYGREPEWLDHDLERAGQLRLTHLWKGRAADAGKTCSGDR
;
A
#
# COMPACT_ATOMS: atom_id res chain seq x y z
N MET A 1 -19.11 -7.08 7.22
CA MET A 1 -19.71 -6.95 8.57
C MET A 1 -19.12 -8.06 9.41
N LEU A 2 -18.13 -7.74 10.25
CA LEU A 2 -17.34 -8.72 11.00
C LEU A 2 -18.08 -9.05 12.31
N VAL A 3 -18.32 -10.33 12.55
CA VAL A 3 -18.83 -10.84 13.83
C VAL A 3 -17.62 -11.30 14.64
N PHE A 4 -17.44 -10.72 15.82
CA PHE A 4 -16.38 -11.09 16.76
C PHE A 4 -16.83 -12.27 17.61
N VAL A 5 -15.98 -13.29 17.75
CA VAL A 5 -16.08 -14.29 18.81
C VAL A 5 -14.97 -14.00 19.81
N ASP A 6 -15.36 -13.70 21.04
CA ASP A 6 -14.47 -13.49 22.16
C ASP A 6 -13.88 -14.84 22.59
N GLY A 7 -12.56 -14.96 22.61
CA GLY A 7 -11.89 -16.22 22.91
C GLY A 7 -10.45 -15.99 23.34
N ALA A 8 -10.24 -15.81 24.64
CA ALA A 8 -8.96 -15.99 25.28
C ALA A 8 -8.60 -17.48 25.22
N ASP A 9 -7.87 -17.90 24.19
CA ASP A 9 -7.18 -19.19 24.21
C ASP A 9 -5.84 -19.11 23.50
N GLU A 10 -4.79 -19.29 24.30
CA GLU A 10 -3.39 -19.21 23.92
C GLU A 10 -3.02 -20.49 23.15
N GLN A 11 -3.31 -20.54 21.84
CA GLN A 11 -3.00 -21.71 21.02
C GLN A 11 -1.50 -21.82 20.71
N ARG A 12 -0.88 -22.81 21.34
CA ARG A 12 0.46 -23.33 21.05
C ARG A 12 0.58 -23.77 19.59
N ARG A 13 1.43 -23.10 18.81
CA ARG A 13 1.79 -23.51 17.45
C ARG A 13 2.81 -24.65 17.45
N SER A 14 2.63 -25.63 16.55
CA SER A 14 3.55 -26.74 16.34
C SER A 14 4.76 -26.31 15.46
N PRO A 15 6.02 -26.61 15.84
CA PRO A 15 7.22 -26.27 15.07
C PRO A 15 7.34 -26.95 13.69
N ALA A 16 6.45 -27.88 13.34
CA ALA A 16 6.50 -28.64 12.09
C ALA A 16 6.05 -27.82 10.86
N ALA A 17 5.12 -26.86 11.04
CA ALA A 17 4.60 -26.04 9.94
C ALA A 17 5.64 -25.04 9.37
N GLU A 18 6.58 -24.58 10.20
CA GLU A 18 7.62 -23.62 9.77
C GLU A 18 8.64 -24.20 8.77
N ARG A 19 8.80 -25.53 8.69
CA ARG A 19 9.79 -26.16 7.80
C ARG A 19 9.26 -26.50 6.40
N SER A 20 7.95 -26.60 6.22
CA SER A 20 7.34 -26.98 4.93
C SER A 20 7.26 -25.80 3.93
N LEU A 21 7.18 -24.57 4.43
CA LEU A 21 7.02 -23.33 3.63
C LEU A 21 8.20 -22.98 2.69
N LEU A 22 9.34 -23.68 2.78
CA LEU A 22 10.56 -23.36 2.04
C LEU A 22 10.69 -24.07 0.67
N GLN A 23 9.73 -24.91 0.26
CA GLN A 23 9.84 -25.68 -0.99
C GLN A 23 8.55 -25.73 -1.84
N CYS A 24 8.06 -24.58 -2.31
CA CYS A 24 7.18 -24.57 -3.49
C CYS A 24 8.04 -24.47 -4.77
N LYS A 25 8.38 -25.63 -5.35
CA LYS A 25 8.87 -25.71 -6.74
C LYS A 25 7.67 -25.82 -7.70
N SER A 26 7.78 -25.18 -8.86
CA SER A 26 6.78 -25.21 -9.93
C SER A 26 6.45 -26.64 -10.38
N ILE A 27 5.16 -26.99 -10.48
CA ILE A 27 4.69 -28.27 -11.01
C ILE A 27 3.77 -28.00 -12.21
N GLU A 28 3.97 -28.76 -13.28
CA GLU A 28 3.20 -28.74 -14.53
C GLU A 28 1.81 -29.38 -14.34
N GLY A 29 0.76 -28.80 -14.94
CA GLY A 29 -0.54 -29.46 -15.11
C GLY A 29 -1.78 -28.72 -14.59
N LEU A 30 -1.62 -27.70 -13.75
CA LEU A 30 -2.68 -26.72 -13.43
C LEU A 30 -2.47 -25.48 -14.30
N PRO A 31 -3.53 -24.78 -14.76
CA PRO A 31 -3.36 -23.37 -15.11
C PRO A 31 -2.81 -22.74 -13.85
N GLN A 32 -1.56 -22.28 -13.89
CA GLN A 32 -1.05 -21.46 -12.80
C GLN A 32 -2.08 -20.36 -12.60
N ALA A 33 -2.52 -20.20 -11.35
CA ALA A 33 -3.29 -19.08 -10.83
C ALA A 33 -2.53 -17.74 -10.97
N ARG A 34 -1.87 -17.56 -12.10
CA ARG A 34 -1.21 -16.36 -12.56
C ARG A 34 -2.10 -15.59 -13.51
N GLU A 35 -3.37 -15.92 -13.76
CA GLU A 35 -4.15 -15.23 -14.82
C GLU A 35 -4.32 -13.71 -14.63
N HIS A 36 -4.08 -13.16 -13.44
CA HIS A 36 -3.97 -11.70 -13.24
C HIS A 36 -2.53 -11.13 -13.20
N THR A 37 -1.49 -11.99 -13.14
CA THR A 37 -0.06 -11.64 -13.23
C THR A 37 0.62 -12.13 -14.53
N ASP A 38 -0.08 -12.95 -15.31
CA ASP A 38 0.34 -13.58 -16.59
C ASP A 38 0.19 -12.65 -17.79
N VAL A 39 -0.12 -11.37 -17.58
CA VAL A 39 -0.06 -10.40 -18.67
C VAL A 39 1.38 -10.33 -19.25
N ILE A 40 2.38 -10.80 -18.50
CA ILE A 40 3.79 -10.71 -18.88
C ILE A 40 4.45 -12.10 -18.63
N LYS A 41 4.15 -13.10 -19.47
CA LYS A 41 4.91 -14.39 -19.52
C LYS A 41 6.28 -14.23 -20.19
N THR A 42 6.48 -13.12 -20.87
CA THR A 42 7.70 -12.69 -21.57
C THR A 42 8.25 -11.44 -20.90
N GLU A 43 9.47 -11.01 -21.20
CA GLU A 43 9.99 -9.75 -20.62
C GLU A 43 9.09 -8.56 -21.00
N PRO A 44 8.66 -7.72 -20.04
CA PRO A 44 7.70 -6.66 -20.32
C PRO A 44 8.30 -5.54 -21.15
N THR A 45 7.47 -5.01 -22.03
CA THR A 45 7.73 -3.88 -22.91
C THR A 45 6.84 -2.69 -22.54
N TRP A 46 7.20 -1.52 -23.04
CA TRP A 46 6.37 -0.32 -22.88
C TRP A 46 5.03 -0.45 -23.61
N GLN A 47 4.98 -1.25 -24.68
CA GLN A 47 3.73 -1.54 -25.39
C GLN A 47 2.79 -2.37 -24.51
N ASP A 48 3.30 -3.30 -23.72
CA ASP A 48 2.45 -4.09 -22.81
C ASP A 48 1.75 -3.19 -21.77
N LEU A 49 2.44 -2.17 -21.25
CA LEU A 49 1.83 -1.16 -20.39
C LEU A 49 0.82 -0.28 -21.14
N ASP A 50 1.09 0.09 -22.39
CA ASP A 50 0.17 0.85 -23.23
C ASP A 50 -1.13 0.09 -23.51
N ASP A 51 -1.00 -1.20 -23.80
CA ASP A 51 -2.12 -2.10 -24.05
C ASP A 51 -2.95 -2.27 -22.77
N LEU A 52 -2.28 -2.39 -21.62
CA LEU A 52 -2.94 -2.50 -20.31
C LEU A 52 -3.78 -1.27 -19.96
N ILE A 53 -3.28 -0.06 -20.21
CA ILE A 53 -4.04 1.18 -19.92
C ILE A 53 -5.17 1.42 -20.92
N SER A 54 -5.09 0.80 -22.10
CA SER A 54 -6.14 0.85 -23.12
C SER A 54 -7.29 -0.13 -22.81
N ARG A 55 -7.11 -1.06 -21.85
CA ARG A 55 -8.18 -1.95 -21.40
C ARG A 55 -9.21 -1.16 -20.58
N ASN A 56 -10.47 -1.63 -20.63
CA ASN A 56 -11.62 -0.95 -20.04
C ASN A 56 -11.36 -0.44 -18.61
N GLY A 57 -11.50 0.88 -18.41
CA GLY A 57 -11.40 1.54 -17.10
C GLY A 57 -11.25 3.05 -17.22
N LEU A 58 -10.40 3.51 -18.15
CA LEU A 58 -10.11 4.93 -18.35
C LEU A 58 -11.00 5.56 -19.44
N THR A 59 -11.27 6.85 -19.34
CA THR A 59 -11.81 7.67 -20.44
C THR A 59 -10.78 7.81 -21.55
N ASP A 60 -11.16 8.26 -22.75
CA ASP A 60 -10.19 8.50 -23.83
C ASP A 60 -9.10 9.50 -23.41
N GLN A 61 -9.51 10.51 -22.63
CA GLN A 61 -8.59 11.45 -22.01
C GLN A 61 -7.70 10.79 -20.95
N GLY A 62 -8.26 9.89 -20.12
CA GLY A 62 -7.48 9.10 -19.17
C GLY A 62 -6.41 8.25 -19.83
N VAL A 63 -6.74 7.59 -20.94
CA VAL A 63 -5.78 6.84 -21.76
C VAL A 63 -4.70 7.78 -22.31
N ALA A 64 -5.09 8.93 -22.88
CA ALA A 64 -4.14 9.91 -23.42
C ALA A 64 -3.18 10.46 -22.35
N THR A 65 -3.69 10.82 -21.17
CA THR A 65 -2.89 11.31 -20.04
C THR A 65 -1.94 10.23 -19.52
N MET A 66 -2.39 8.98 -19.40
CA MET A 66 -1.52 7.89 -18.95
C MET A 66 -0.46 7.52 -20.01
N ARG A 67 -0.78 7.58 -21.30
CA ARG A 67 0.19 7.44 -22.40
C ARG A 67 1.29 8.50 -22.36
N TRP A 68 0.88 9.75 -22.16
CA TRP A 68 1.80 10.86 -21.98
C TRP A 68 2.72 10.61 -20.77
N ALA A 69 2.15 10.18 -19.64
CA ALA A 69 2.91 9.86 -18.43
C ALA A 69 3.91 8.71 -18.66
N LEU A 70 3.47 7.60 -19.28
CA LEU A 70 4.37 6.48 -19.63
C LEU A 70 5.50 6.90 -20.56
N THR A 71 5.24 7.82 -21.49
CA THR A 71 6.28 8.39 -22.36
C THR A 71 7.33 9.16 -21.54
N ARG A 72 6.91 9.99 -20.58
CA ARG A 72 7.82 10.69 -19.65
C ARG A 72 8.65 9.69 -18.85
N LEU A 73 8.00 8.70 -18.25
CA LEU A 73 8.66 7.66 -17.47
C LEU A 73 9.69 6.91 -18.30
N ARG A 74 9.36 6.56 -19.54
CA ARG A 74 10.26 5.93 -20.51
C ARG A 74 11.46 6.81 -20.83
N THR A 75 11.27 8.11 -21.06
CA THR A 75 12.39 9.05 -21.25
C THR A 75 13.32 9.10 -20.04
N LEU A 76 12.75 9.13 -18.83
CA LEU A 76 13.51 9.24 -17.59
C LEU A 76 14.28 7.96 -17.23
N LEU A 77 13.68 6.79 -17.46
CA LEU A 77 14.22 5.50 -17.02
C LEU A 77 14.91 4.70 -18.13
N GLY A 78 14.58 4.99 -19.39
CA GLY A 78 15.12 4.40 -20.60
C GLY A 78 14.32 3.21 -21.13
N ASP A 79 14.49 2.92 -22.42
CA ASP A 79 13.71 1.92 -23.16
C ASP A 79 13.73 0.52 -22.54
N SER A 80 14.88 0.09 -22.03
CA SER A 80 15.08 -1.24 -21.46
C SER A 80 14.81 -1.31 -19.95
N TRP A 81 14.23 -0.26 -19.34
CA TRP A 81 14.00 -0.24 -17.90
C TRP A 81 13.00 -1.30 -17.43
N LEU A 82 11.88 -1.50 -18.14
CA LEU A 82 10.87 -2.50 -17.74
C LEU A 82 11.46 -3.91 -17.69
N VAL A 83 12.24 -4.28 -18.71
CA VAL A 83 12.98 -5.54 -18.75
C VAL A 83 13.96 -5.65 -17.57
N ARG A 84 14.75 -4.61 -17.30
CA ARG A 84 15.68 -4.61 -16.14
C ARG A 84 14.95 -4.76 -14.82
N GLN A 85 13.89 -4.00 -14.62
CA GLN A 85 13.06 -4.02 -13.42
C GLN A 85 12.47 -5.42 -13.21
N TYR A 86 11.88 -5.99 -14.26
CA TYR A 86 11.30 -7.33 -14.23
C TYR A 86 12.36 -8.40 -13.95
N ARG A 87 13.52 -8.38 -14.62
CA ARG A 87 14.62 -9.33 -14.34
C ARG A 87 15.12 -9.23 -12.90
N LYS A 88 15.13 -8.03 -12.30
CA LYS A 88 15.59 -7.81 -10.93
C LYS A 88 14.58 -8.21 -9.85
N GLN A 89 13.28 -8.12 -10.12
CA GLN A 89 12.22 -8.31 -9.11
C GLN A 89 11.22 -9.43 -9.42
N GLY A 90 11.24 -9.99 -10.63
CA GLY A 90 10.22 -10.91 -11.13
C GLY A 90 8.87 -10.27 -11.40
N ARG A 91 8.73 -8.94 -11.20
CA ARG A 91 7.48 -8.19 -11.38
C ARG A 91 7.74 -6.70 -11.61
N LEU A 92 6.76 -6.01 -12.18
CA LEU A 92 6.72 -4.55 -12.22
C LEU A 92 6.01 -4.00 -10.97
N PRO A 93 6.22 -2.71 -10.62
CA PRO A 93 5.44 -2.05 -9.57
C PRO A 93 3.94 -2.16 -9.81
N GLY A 94 3.19 -2.56 -8.79
CA GLY A 94 1.76 -2.84 -8.90
C GLY A 94 0.94 -1.61 -9.29
N GLU A 95 1.36 -0.43 -8.85
CA GLU A 95 0.74 0.85 -9.20
C GLU A 95 0.73 1.05 -10.73
N LEU A 96 1.83 0.71 -11.42
CA LEU A 96 1.94 0.81 -12.87
C LEU A 96 1.12 -0.27 -13.60
N LEU A 97 1.18 -1.51 -13.12
CA LEU A 97 0.47 -2.64 -13.73
C LEU A 97 -1.06 -2.50 -13.65
N LEU A 98 -1.56 -1.95 -12.55
CA LEU A 98 -2.98 -1.90 -12.25
C LEU A 98 -3.64 -0.56 -12.64
N ALA A 99 -2.86 0.43 -13.10
CA ALA A 99 -3.33 1.79 -13.38
C ALA A 99 -4.50 1.85 -14.36
N GLY A 100 -4.54 0.98 -15.37
CA GLY A 100 -5.61 0.95 -16.37
C GLY A 100 -6.95 0.41 -15.86
N THR A 101 -6.93 -0.37 -14.78
CA THR A 101 -8.07 -1.21 -14.36
C THR A 101 -8.55 -0.95 -12.94
N HIS A 102 -7.69 -0.39 -12.07
CA HIS A 102 -7.99 -0.17 -10.66
C HIS A 102 -7.97 1.31 -10.29
N ARG A 103 -9.11 1.82 -9.78
CA ARG A 103 -9.28 3.24 -9.41
C ARG A 103 -8.27 3.77 -8.40
N TYR A 104 -7.82 2.92 -7.47
CA TYR A 104 -6.82 3.29 -6.48
C TYR A 104 -5.38 3.27 -7.03
N ALA A 105 -5.12 2.60 -8.16
CA ALA A 105 -3.78 2.43 -8.72
C ALA A 105 -3.38 3.56 -9.66
N LEU A 106 -4.30 4.04 -10.50
CA LEU A 106 -4.04 5.18 -11.40
C LEU A 106 -3.49 6.42 -10.67
N PRO A 107 -4.10 6.93 -9.58
CA PRO A 107 -3.57 8.10 -8.90
C PRO A 107 -2.15 7.89 -8.38
N GLN A 108 -1.84 6.69 -7.88
CA GLN A 108 -0.48 6.37 -7.40
C GLN A 108 0.53 6.34 -8.56
N ALA A 109 0.17 5.74 -9.69
CA ALA A 109 1.01 5.71 -10.89
C ALA A 109 1.28 7.11 -11.46
N LEU A 110 0.22 7.90 -11.66
CA LEU A 110 0.32 9.27 -12.18
C LEU A 110 1.13 10.15 -11.22
N TRP A 111 0.85 10.08 -9.92
CA TRP A 111 1.59 10.83 -8.92
C TRP A 111 3.08 10.50 -8.97
N PHE A 112 3.44 9.20 -8.94
CA PHE A 112 4.84 8.79 -9.02
C PHE A 112 5.53 9.33 -10.27
N ILE A 113 4.91 9.18 -11.44
CA ILE A 113 5.49 9.61 -12.71
C ILE A 113 5.68 11.12 -12.76
N LEU A 114 4.64 11.89 -12.39
CA LEU A 114 4.69 13.35 -12.37
C LEU A 114 5.75 13.87 -11.40
N ARG A 115 5.81 13.28 -10.20
CA ARG A 115 6.80 13.65 -9.20
C ARG A 115 8.21 13.32 -9.65
N LEU A 116 8.42 12.13 -10.24
CA LEU A 116 9.72 11.74 -10.77
C LEU A 116 10.16 12.67 -11.90
N ASP A 117 9.26 13.06 -12.81
CA ASP A 117 9.56 13.99 -13.91
C ASP A 117 9.91 15.38 -13.38
N HIS A 118 9.18 15.85 -12.36
CA HIS A 118 9.43 17.14 -11.72
C HIS A 118 10.82 17.19 -11.07
N VAL A 119 11.14 16.24 -10.17
CA VAL A 119 12.41 16.26 -9.43
C VAL A 119 13.60 15.79 -10.28
N ALA A 120 13.37 15.20 -11.46
CA ALA A 120 14.44 14.77 -12.34
C ALA A 120 15.33 15.90 -12.85
N ALA A 121 14.87 17.15 -12.76
CA ALA A 121 15.64 18.36 -13.03
C ALA A 121 16.50 18.82 -11.85
N GLU A 122 16.22 18.34 -10.63
CA GLU A 122 16.96 18.73 -9.42
C GLU A 122 18.33 18.05 -9.39
N PRO A 123 19.45 18.82 -9.34
CA PRO A 123 20.79 18.23 -9.38
C PRO A 123 21.05 17.23 -8.23
N SER A 124 20.50 17.50 -7.04
CA SER A 124 20.66 16.63 -5.88
C SER A 124 19.99 15.26 -6.04
N PHE A 125 18.96 15.15 -6.91
CA PHE A 125 18.24 13.90 -7.16
C PHE A 125 18.97 12.94 -8.13
N ALA A 126 20.09 13.37 -8.74
CA ALA A 126 20.76 12.62 -9.79
C ALA A 126 21.17 11.18 -9.37
N LYS A 127 21.62 11.00 -8.12
CA LYS A 127 22.02 9.68 -7.60
C LYS A 127 20.82 8.75 -7.42
N VAL A 128 19.73 9.23 -6.80
CA VAL A 128 18.47 8.48 -6.65
C VAL A 128 17.93 8.06 -8.02
N LYS A 129 17.89 8.99 -8.99
CA LYS A 129 17.49 8.68 -10.38
C LYS A 129 18.36 7.61 -11.03
N ALA A 130 19.68 7.68 -10.83
CA ALA A 130 20.61 6.70 -11.38
C ALA A 130 20.39 5.30 -10.80
N GLU A 131 20.06 5.19 -9.51
CA GLU A 131 19.70 3.92 -8.87
C GLU A 131 18.40 3.35 -9.43
N LEU A 132 17.35 4.17 -9.57
CA LEU A 132 16.08 3.75 -10.19
C LEU A 132 16.27 3.22 -11.61
N ARG A 133 17.12 3.86 -12.43
CA ARG A 133 17.41 3.44 -13.81
C ARG A 133 18.01 2.03 -13.91
N ARG A 134 18.73 1.58 -12.88
CA ARG A 134 19.32 0.23 -12.80
C ARG A 134 18.28 -0.84 -12.44
N GLY A 135 17.06 -0.43 -12.13
CA GLY A 135 16.03 -1.28 -11.52
C GLY A 135 16.11 -1.19 -10.00
N ALA A 136 14.96 -1.02 -9.36
CA ALA A 136 14.81 -0.89 -7.93
C ALA A 136 14.27 -2.18 -7.33
N ASP A 137 14.83 -2.62 -6.20
CA ASP A 137 14.12 -3.61 -5.41
C ASP A 137 12.92 -2.99 -4.68
N SER A 138 12.10 -3.81 -4.02
CA SER A 138 10.93 -3.31 -3.31
C SER A 138 11.27 -2.29 -2.22
N ALA A 139 12.43 -2.41 -1.56
CA ALA A 139 12.87 -1.47 -0.53
C ALA A 139 13.34 -0.15 -1.16
N THR A 140 14.19 -0.19 -2.19
CA THR A 140 14.62 0.99 -2.94
C THR A 140 13.42 1.73 -3.53
N TRP A 141 12.47 1.02 -4.13
CA TRP A 141 11.27 1.61 -4.73
C TRP A 141 10.44 2.37 -3.70
N ARG A 142 10.15 1.73 -2.56
CA ARG A 142 9.37 2.35 -1.47
C ARG A 142 10.11 3.50 -0.80
N HIS A 143 11.42 3.40 -0.65
CA HIS A 143 12.26 4.47 -0.15
C HIS A 143 12.24 5.70 -1.07
N THR A 144 12.39 5.51 -2.39
CA THR A 144 12.25 6.59 -3.37
C THR A 144 10.86 7.23 -3.29
N LEU A 145 9.78 6.45 -3.20
CA LEU A 145 8.42 7.00 -3.06
C LEU A 145 8.31 7.92 -1.83
N LEU A 146 8.88 7.51 -0.69
CA LEU A 146 8.93 8.36 0.50
C LEU A 146 9.77 9.62 0.31
N GLN A 147 10.91 9.53 -0.38
CA GLN A 147 11.71 10.72 -0.68
C GLN A 147 10.95 11.71 -1.57
N LEU A 148 10.24 11.21 -2.59
CA LEU A 148 9.38 12.02 -3.46
C LEU A 148 8.19 12.63 -2.71
N GLU A 149 7.60 11.89 -1.76
CA GLU A 149 6.50 12.33 -0.91
C GLU A 149 6.92 13.51 -0.03
N VAL A 150 8.02 13.35 0.71
CA VAL A 150 8.53 14.41 1.59
C VAL A 150 9.01 15.61 0.76
N ALA A 151 9.62 15.40 -0.40
CA ALA A 151 9.97 16.48 -1.32
C ALA A 151 8.72 17.25 -1.77
N ARG A 152 7.64 16.56 -2.17
CA ARG A 152 6.39 17.22 -2.57
C ARG A 152 5.74 17.99 -1.41
N ALA A 153 5.74 17.39 -0.22
CA ALA A 153 5.27 18.03 1.02
C ALA A 153 6.06 19.31 1.30
N THR A 154 7.36 19.29 1.04
CA THR A 154 8.26 20.43 1.24
C THR A 154 8.00 21.56 0.25
N GLU A 155 7.90 21.23 -1.04
CA GLU A 155 7.56 22.19 -2.09
C GLU A 155 6.18 22.83 -1.88
N ASP A 156 5.21 22.06 -1.35
CA ASP A 156 3.88 22.59 -1.04
C ASP A 156 3.90 23.68 0.02
N GLN A 157 4.88 23.62 0.93
CA GLN A 157 5.13 24.64 1.95
C GLN A 157 6.00 25.80 1.44
N GLY A 158 6.45 25.75 0.18
CA GLY A 158 7.37 26.74 -0.41
C GLY A 158 8.80 26.63 0.11
N ASP A 159 9.15 25.54 0.78
CA ASP A 159 10.49 25.29 1.30
C ASP A 159 11.32 24.54 0.22
N ALA A 160 12.65 24.61 0.28
CA ALA A 160 13.55 23.93 -0.65
C ALA A 160 13.98 22.55 -0.10
N VAL A 161 14.26 21.60 -1.01
CA VAL A 161 14.68 20.24 -0.65
C VAL A 161 16.00 19.86 -1.34
N THR A 162 16.89 19.23 -0.59
CA THR A 162 18.10 18.58 -1.13
C THR A 162 18.02 17.08 -0.91
N PHE A 163 18.15 16.30 -1.97
CA PHE A 163 18.23 14.85 -1.88
C PHE A 163 19.64 14.39 -1.55
N GLU A 164 19.73 13.34 -0.73
CA GLU A 164 20.98 12.70 -0.33
C GLU A 164 22.09 13.66 0.14
N PRO A 165 21.80 14.64 1.02
CA PRO A 165 22.79 15.61 1.51
C PRO A 165 23.94 14.92 2.26
N ALA A 166 25.16 15.39 2.08
CA ALA A 166 26.28 14.97 2.93
C ALA A 166 26.04 15.42 4.38
N ILE A 167 26.19 14.51 5.36
CA ILE A 167 26.06 14.86 6.78
C ILE A 167 27.42 15.38 7.29
N PRO A 168 27.51 16.59 7.85
CA PRO A 168 28.78 17.12 8.32
C PRO A 168 29.39 16.24 9.41
N GLY A 169 30.68 15.89 9.24
CA GLY A 169 31.40 15.02 10.17
C GLY A 169 31.09 13.51 10.00
N SER A 170 30.35 13.13 8.96
CA SER A 170 30.01 11.74 8.65
C SER A 170 30.43 11.38 7.21
N ASN A 171 30.70 10.09 6.97
CA ASN A 171 30.90 9.55 5.63
C ASN A 171 29.58 9.08 4.98
N LYS A 172 28.45 9.33 5.63
CA LYS A 172 27.10 8.98 5.18
C LYS A 172 26.36 10.21 4.66
N ASN A 173 25.42 9.96 3.78
CA ASN A 173 24.43 10.95 3.38
C ASN A 173 23.14 10.74 4.18
N GLY A 174 22.43 11.82 4.46
CA GLY A 174 21.04 11.74 4.93
C GLY A 174 20.12 11.51 3.74
N ASP A 175 18.82 11.28 3.96
CA ASP A 175 17.91 11.07 2.84
C ASP A 175 17.47 12.39 2.20
N LEU A 176 17.07 13.37 3.03
CA LEU A 176 16.60 14.68 2.59
C LEU A 176 17.04 15.78 3.57
N LEU A 177 17.44 16.95 3.06
CA LEU A 177 17.57 18.19 3.82
C LEU A 177 16.50 19.17 3.38
N ILE A 178 15.68 19.64 4.30
CA ILE A 178 14.69 20.68 4.08
C ILE A 178 15.28 22.02 4.51
N ASN A 179 15.14 23.03 3.66
CA ASN A 179 15.54 24.40 3.93
C ASN A 179 14.34 25.34 3.75
N GLY A 180 13.73 25.72 4.87
CA GLY A 180 12.66 26.71 4.94
C GLY A 180 13.11 28.11 5.35
N GLY A 181 14.41 28.42 5.22
CA GLY A 181 15.02 29.69 5.64
C GLY A 181 16.20 29.50 6.61
N PRO A 182 16.88 30.60 7.00
CA PRO A 182 18.13 30.56 7.79
C PRO A 182 18.05 29.74 9.08
N ASP A 183 16.91 29.77 9.78
CA ASP A 183 16.69 29.09 11.06
C ASP A 183 15.76 27.87 10.94
N ARG A 184 15.44 27.45 9.70
CA ARG A 184 14.48 26.39 9.39
C ARG A 184 15.13 25.33 8.51
N ILE A 185 16.26 24.79 8.96
CA ILE A 185 16.96 23.69 8.29
C ILE A 185 16.82 22.42 9.11
N TRP A 186 16.46 21.32 8.45
CA TRP A 186 16.41 20.01 9.09
C TRP A 186 16.50 18.84 8.13
N MET A 187 16.93 17.72 8.68
CA MET A 187 17.03 16.47 7.97
C MET A 187 15.75 15.65 8.13
N VAL A 188 15.37 14.93 7.08
CA VAL A 188 14.35 13.88 7.16
C VAL A 188 14.99 12.58 6.73
N GLU A 189 14.95 11.60 7.63
CA GLU A 189 15.31 10.21 7.35
C GLU A 189 14.05 9.40 7.07
N THR A 190 14.00 8.74 5.94
CA THR A 190 12.87 7.95 5.46
C THR A 190 13.12 6.45 5.62
N THR A 191 12.09 5.70 5.95
CA THR A 191 12.16 4.23 5.95
C THR A 191 10.79 3.60 5.82
N THR A 192 10.76 2.33 5.42
CA THR A 192 9.52 1.56 5.37
C THR A 192 9.64 0.33 6.25
N ILE A 193 8.51 -0.06 6.82
CA ILE A 193 8.32 -1.32 7.50
C ILE A 193 7.43 -2.15 6.57
N PRO A 194 8.01 -2.99 5.71
CA PRO A 194 7.23 -3.83 4.82
C PRO A 194 6.48 -4.90 5.63
N ARG A 195 5.48 -5.54 5.02
CA ARG A 195 4.90 -6.78 5.57
C ARG A 195 5.98 -7.82 5.81
N ALA A 196 5.80 -8.65 6.84
CA ALA A 196 6.76 -9.70 7.12
C ALA A 196 6.71 -10.78 6.02
N ALA A 197 7.81 -11.52 5.82
CA ALA A 197 7.85 -12.58 4.82
C ALA A 197 6.73 -13.62 5.01
N ILE A 198 6.37 -13.92 6.26
CA ILE A 198 5.26 -14.82 6.56
C ILE A 198 3.89 -14.26 6.14
N ASP A 199 3.66 -12.94 6.21
CA ASP A 199 2.43 -12.33 5.65
C ASP A 199 2.36 -12.46 4.15
N LEU A 200 3.52 -12.25 3.50
CA LEU A 200 3.62 -12.34 2.05
C LEU A 200 3.35 -13.78 1.60
N ASN A 201 3.95 -14.76 2.28
CA ASN A 201 3.70 -16.17 2.00
C ASN A 201 2.24 -16.56 2.24
N TRP A 202 1.61 -16.02 3.27
CA TRP A 202 0.19 -16.27 3.56
C TRP A 202 -0.72 -15.65 2.50
N GLN A 203 -0.47 -14.40 2.11
CA GLN A 203 -1.20 -13.82 0.99
C GLN A 203 -0.98 -14.62 -0.30
N ASP A 204 0.26 -15.01 -0.60
CA ASP A 204 0.56 -15.79 -1.81
C ASP A 204 -0.20 -17.14 -1.81
N TYR A 205 -0.39 -17.75 -0.64
CA TYR A 205 -1.23 -18.94 -0.47
C TYR A 205 -2.72 -18.63 -0.71
N GLU A 206 -3.27 -17.61 -0.05
CA GLU A 206 -4.68 -17.20 -0.18
C GLU A 206 -5.02 -16.79 -1.62
N ASP A 207 -4.13 -16.06 -2.30
CA ASP A 207 -4.30 -15.63 -3.69
C ASP A 207 -4.34 -16.84 -4.63
N GLN A 208 -3.44 -17.82 -4.43
CA GLN A 208 -3.43 -19.07 -5.22
C GLN A 208 -4.69 -19.92 -4.95
N PHE A 209 -5.10 -20.02 -3.69
CA PHE A 209 -6.31 -20.74 -3.31
C PHE A 209 -7.56 -20.11 -3.94
N LEU A 210 -7.72 -18.79 -3.81
CA LEU A 210 -8.84 -18.04 -4.36
C LEU A 210 -8.91 -18.11 -5.88
N ALA A 211 -7.77 -18.08 -6.57
CA ALA A 211 -7.74 -18.24 -8.01
C ALA A 211 -8.18 -19.65 -8.43
N ALA A 212 -7.78 -20.70 -7.70
CA ALA A 212 -8.27 -22.05 -7.95
C ALA A 212 -9.79 -22.17 -7.70
N ILE A 213 -10.30 -21.56 -6.63
CA ILE A 213 -11.75 -21.49 -6.36
C ILE A 213 -12.49 -20.78 -7.49
N ARG A 214 -12.01 -19.61 -7.94
CA ARG A 214 -12.62 -18.87 -9.06
C ARG A 214 -12.66 -19.69 -10.34
N TRP A 215 -11.63 -20.49 -10.59
CA TRP A 215 -11.61 -21.40 -11.73
C TRP A 215 -12.71 -22.48 -11.60
N ILE A 216 -12.88 -23.07 -10.41
CA ILE A 216 -13.96 -24.03 -10.12
C ILE A 216 -15.33 -23.37 -10.31
N GLU A 217 -15.54 -22.18 -9.75
CA GLU A 217 -16.76 -21.38 -9.89
C GLU A 217 -17.14 -21.17 -11.36
N GLN A 218 -16.18 -20.70 -12.16
CA GLN A 218 -16.39 -20.45 -13.59
C GLN A 218 -16.68 -21.73 -14.36
N ARG A 219 -15.90 -22.80 -14.12
CA ARG A 219 -16.02 -24.07 -14.85
C ARG A 219 -17.35 -24.77 -14.59
N HIS A 220 -17.83 -24.73 -13.35
CA HIS A 220 -19.04 -25.43 -12.93
C HIS A 220 -20.26 -24.53 -12.79
N SER A 221 -20.12 -23.23 -13.04
CA SER A 221 -21.19 -22.23 -12.90
C SER A 221 -21.83 -22.26 -11.51
N VAL A 222 -20.97 -22.25 -10.49
CA VAL A 222 -21.33 -22.19 -9.06
C VAL A 222 -20.71 -20.94 -8.43
N ALA A 223 -21.19 -20.56 -7.25
CA ALA A 223 -20.56 -19.57 -6.38
C ALA A 223 -20.02 -20.26 -5.13
N CYS A 224 -18.86 -19.83 -4.66
CA CYS A 224 -18.18 -20.39 -3.50
C CYS A 224 -18.08 -19.31 -2.40
N ILE A 225 -18.46 -19.69 -1.19
CA ILE A 225 -18.15 -18.92 0.02
C ILE A 225 -17.01 -19.63 0.73
N VAL A 226 -15.91 -18.92 0.90
CA VAL A 226 -14.68 -19.44 1.50
C VAL A 226 -14.49 -18.82 2.88
N VAL A 227 -14.25 -19.66 3.88
CA VAL A 227 -13.77 -19.26 5.20
C VAL A 227 -12.51 -20.06 5.48
N LEU A 228 -11.39 -19.36 5.63
CA LEU A 228 -10.12 -19.93 6.04
C LEU A 228 -9.81 -19.51 7.48
N ASP A 229 -9.42 -20.48 8.29
CA ASP A 229 -8.96 -20.31 9.67
C ASP A 229 -7.42 -20.42 9.77
N ASP A 230 -6.78 -21.12 8.81
CA ASP A 230 -5.31 -21.26 8.75
C ASP A 230 -4.82 -21.58 7.30
N HIS A 231 -3.60 -22.10 7.17
CA HIS A 231 -2.96 -22.52 5.92
C HIS A 231 -2.36 -23.93 6.08
N MET A 232 -2.30 -24.69 4.99
CA MET A 232 -1.74 -26.05 4.95
C MET A 232 -0.74 -26.20 3.79
N ALA A 233 -0.08 -27.36 3.70
CA ALA A 233 0.82 -27.62 2.58
C ALA A 233 0.04 -27.66 1.25
N TRP A 234 0.70 -27.31 0.15
CA TRP A 234 0.00 -27.16 -1.14
C TRP A 234 -0.55 -28.47 -1.68
N ASP A 235 0.10 -29.60 -1.41
CA ASP A 235 -0.39 -30.94 -1.75
C ASP A 235 -1.69 -31.30 -1.03
N GLU A 236 -1.79 -30.99 0.26
CA GLU A 236 -3.02 -31.14 1.05
C GLU A 236 -4.11 -30.18 0.53
N THR A 237 -3.72 -28.95 0.20
CA THR A 237 -4.61 -27.95 -0.40
C THR A 237 -5.18 -28.44 -1.73
N GLN A 238 -4.37 -29.08 -2.57
CA GLN A 238 -4.81 -29.65 -3.85
C GLN A 238 -5.81 -30.79 -3.66
N ALA A 239 -5.59 -31.65 -2.66
CA ALA A 239 -6.55 -32.69 -2.32
C ALA A 239 -7.90 -32.09 -1.89
N TRP A 240 -7.88 -31.02 -1.09
CA TRP A 240 -9.10 -30.31 -0.70
C TRP A 240 -9.79 -29.63 -1.88
N LEU A 241 -9.05 -28.91 -2.73
CA LEU A 241 -9.60 -28.30 -3.95
C LEU A 241 -10.22 -29.34 -4.89
N THR A 242 -9.63 -30.53 -4.99
CA THR A 242 -10.20 -31.65 -5.76
C THR A 242 -11.55 -32.09 -5.18
N ALA A 243 -11.67 -32.15 -3.85
CA ALA A 243 -12.94 -32.47 -3.19
C ALA A 243 -13.99 -31.37 -3.40
N VAL A 244 -13.59 -30.09 -3.38
CA VAL A 244 -14.46 -28.96 -3.71
C VAL A 244 -14.95 -29.05 -5.15
N GLU A 245 -14.07 -29.31 -6.11
CA GLU A 245 -14.44 -29.47 -7.53
C GLU A 245 -15.39 -30.66 -7.73
N ALA A 246 -15.18 -31.78 -7.02
CA ALA A 246 -16.09 -32.92 -7.10
C ALA A 246 -17.51 -32.58 -6.61
N VAL A 247 -17.64 -31.76 -5.56
CA VAL A 247 -18.95 -31.25 -5.09
C VAL A 247 -19.54 -30.25 -6.09
N ALA A 248 -18.74 -29.36 -6.67
CA ALA A 248 -19.17 -28.43 -7.71
C ALA A 248 -19.65 -29.16 -8.99
N ALA A 249 -19.04 -30.28 -9.35
CA ALA A 249 -19.45 -31.10 -10.49
C ALA A 249 -20.72 -31.92 -10.23
N SER A 250 -20.85 -32.49 -9.02
CA SER A 250 -21.95 -33.38 -8.65
C SER A 250 -23.24 -32.65 -8.26
N THR A 251 -23.21 -31.34 -8.09
CA THR A 251 -24.39 -30.50 -7.79
C THR A 251 -25.33 -30.30 -9.00
N THR A 252 -25.09 -30.98 -10.13
CA THR A 252 -25.98 -30.99 -11.30
C THR A 252 -27.33 -31.65 -10.96
N GLY A 253 -28.40 -30.87 -10.79
CA GLY A 253 -29.74 -31.34 -10.40
C GLY A 253 -30.15 -31.11 -8.94
N LEU A 254 -29.26 -30.59 -8.08
CA LEU A 254 -29.53 -30.36 -6.66
C LEU A 254 -29.70 -28.86 -6.34
N THR A 255 -30.59 -28.55 -5.40
CA THR A 255 -30.82 -27.21 -4.82
C THR A 255 -30.24 -27.17 -3.41
N GLY A 256 -29.41 -26.17 -3.10
CA GLY A 256 -28.85 -25.97 -1.75
C GLY A 256 -27.41 -25.47 -1.72
N ALA A 257 -26.86 -25.44 -0.51
CA ALA A 257 -25.48 -25.07 -0.20
C ALA A 257 -24.74 -26.30 0.37
N TYR A 258 -23.53 -26.56 -0.11
CA TYR A 258 -22.76 -27.75 0.27
C TYR A 258 -21.39 -27.35 0.82
N GLY A 259 -21.18 -27.60 2.11
CA GLY A 259 -19.90 -27.35 2.77
C GLY A 259 -18.90 -28.46 2.53
N VAL A 260 -17.69 -28.11 2.11
CA VAL A 260 -16.53 -28.98 2.02
C VAL A 260 -15.49 -28.47 3.02
N SER A 261 -15.42 -29.13 4.17
CA SER A 261 -14.51 -28.76 5.26
C SER A 261 -13.14 -29.39 5.10
N SER A 262 -12.12 -28.69 5.60
CA SER A 262 -10.78 -29.20 5.87
C SER A 262 -10.36 -28.78 7.28
N GLU A 263 -9.14 -29.12 7.68
CA GLU A 263 -8.58 -28.68 8.97
C GLU A 263 -8.32 -27.16 9.05
N ILE A 264 -8.23 -26.46 7.92
CA ILE A 264 -7.96 -25.02 7.88
C ILE A 264 -9.16 -24.17 7.48
N GLY A 265 -10.35 -24.76 7.32
CA GLY A 265 -11.54 -23.99 7.00
C GLY A 265 -12.62 -24.75 6.23
N VAL A 266 -13.49 -23.99 5.57
CA VAL A 266 -14.63 -24.52 4.83
C VAL A 266 -14.86 -23.75 3.53
N VAL A 267 -15.13 -24.48 2.45
CA VAL A 267 -15.67 -23.93 1.21
C VAL A 267 -17.12 -24.37 1.08
N THR A 268 -18.03 -23.42 1.04
CA THR A 268 -19.45 -23.68 0.81
C THR A 268 -19.78 -23.40 -0.65
N VAL A 269 -20.19 -24.44 -1.38
CA VAL A 269 -20.57 -24.35 -2.79
C VAL A 269 -22.07 -24.06 -2.88
N HIS A 270 -22.42 -22.96 -3.53
CA HIS A 270 -23.77 -22.49 -3.82
C HIS A 270 -24.04 -22.55 -5.31
N ARG A 271 -25.18 -23.11 -5.70
CA ARG A 271 -25.62 -23.04 -7.10
C ARG A 271 -26.36 -21.74 -7.41
N GLU A 272 -27.12 -21.26 -6.45
CA GLU A 272 -27.90 -20.03 -6.59
C GLU A 272 -27.01 -18.81 -6.40
N ALA A 273 -27.46 -17.68 -6.93
CA ALA A 273 -26.78 -16.41 -6.70
C ALA A 273 -26.70 -16.16 -5.18
N VAL A 274 -25.49 -15.98 -4.68
CA VAL A 274 -25.27 -15.62 -3.28
C VAL A 274 -25.88 -14.24 -3.05
N PRO A 275 -26.62 -14.01 -1.94
CA PRO A 275 -27.20 -12.71 -1.66
C PRO A 275 -26.15 -11.58 -1.71
N LEU A 276 -26.53 -10.44 -2.27
CA LEU A 276 -25.72 -9.23 -2.29
C LEU A 276 -25.28 -8.86 -0.85
N GLY A 277 -23.99 -8.56 -0.70
CA GLY A 277 -23.40 -8.21 0.60
C GLY A 277 -22.83 -9.39 1.39
N THR A 278 -22.98 -10.63 0.91
CA THR A 278 -22.31 -11.79 1.51
C THR A 278 -20.81 -11.74 1.25
N ALA A 279 -20.01 -11.91 2.30
CA ALA A 279 -18.57 -12.05 2.16
C ALA A 279 -18.25 -13.40 1.50
N LEU A 280 -17.78 -13.37 0.25
CA LEU A 280 -17.42 -14.58 -0.49
C LEU A 280 -16.08 -15.18 -0.04
N PHE A 281 -15.27 -14.38 0.67
CA PHE A 281 -13.99 -14.80 1.22
C PHE A 281 -13.77 -14.17 2.59
N THR A 282 -13.42 -15.00 3.55
CA THR A 282 -12.89 -14.62 4.86
C THR A 282 -11.56 -15.35 5.03
N GLY A 283 -10.46 -14.60 5.07
CA GLY A 283 -9.13 -15.14 5.33
C GLY A 283 -8.88 -15.37 6.82
N ALA A 284 -7.79 -16.06 7.14
CA ALA A 284 -7.43 -16.39 8.52
C ALA A 284 -7.17 -15.12 9.34
N ALA A 285 -7.71 -15.04 10.56
CA ALA A 285 -7.51 -13.88 11.43
C ALA A 285 -6.04 -13.80 11.89
N GLN A 286 -5.44 -12.61 11.76
CA GLN A 286 -4.05 -12.38 12.15
C GLN A 286 -3.95 -11.27 13.19
N TYR A 287 -3.38 -11.60 14.34
CA TYR A 287 -2.99 -10.63 15.36
C TYR A 287 -1.47 -10.59 15.47
N ARG A 288 -0.89 -9.38 15.54
CA ARG A 288 0.57 -9.22 15.63
C ARG A 288 0.98 -8.12 16.58
N ASP A 289 2.09 -8.38 17.26
CA ASP A 289 2.89 -7.35 17.92
C ASP A 289 3.68 -6.56 16.86
N GLY A 290 3.00 -5.61 16.22
CA GLY A 290 3.63 -4.70 15.26
C GLY A 290 4.62 -3.73 15.92
N TRP A 291 4.53 -3.52 17.24
CA TRP A 291 5.41 -2.61 17.97
C TRP A 291 6.87 -3.07 17.94
N ARG A 292 7.13 -4.37 18.15
CA ARG A 292 8.50 -4.91 18.18
C ARG A 292 9.33 -4.55 16.94
N ARG A 293 8.70 -4.55 15.76
CA ARG A 293 9.37 -4.19 14.49
C ARG A 293 9.56 -2.70 14.36
N LEU A 294 8.52 -1.91 14.66
CA LEU A 294 8.60 -0.46 14.65
C LEU A 294 9.69 0.05 15.61
N GLY A 295 9.68 -0.40 16.86
CA GLY A 295 10.67 -0.01 17.87
C GLY A 295 12.12 -0.31 17.45
N ARG A 296 12.36 -1.48 16.84
CA ARG A 296 13.69 -1.84 16.30
C ARG A 296 14.11 -0.91 15.16
N THR A 297 13.22 -0.63 14.22
CA THR A 297 13.47 0.27 13.09
C THR A 297 13.76 1.69 13.58
N LEU A 298 12.94 2.20 14.51
CA LEU A 298 13.13 3.53 15.11
C LEU A 298 14.45 3.61 15.87
N SER A 299 14.81 2.57 16.63
CA SER A 299 16.10 2.52 17.34
C SER A 299 17.30 2.54 16.39
N ALA A 300 17.22 1.82 15.27
CA ALA A 300 18.26 1.86 14.25
C ALA A 300 18.35 3.25 13.58
N LYS A 301 17.20 3.88 13.28
CA LYS A 301 17.15 5.22 12.69
C LYS A 301 17.59 6.31 13.67
N ALA A 302 17.32 6.18 14.97
CA ALA A 302 17.81 7.08 16.01
C ALA A 302 19.35 7.17 16.03
N VAL A 303 20.05 6.08 15.74
CA VAL A 303 21.51 6.08 15.60
C VAL A 303 21.95 6.79 14.31
N GLN A 304 21.21 6.62 13.22
CA GLN A 304 21.53 7.21 11.91
C GLN A 304 21.35 8.72 11.86
N VAL A 305 20.36 9.26 12.57
CA VAL A 305 20.07 10.70 12.57
C VAL A 305 21.07 11.53 13.39
N ARG A 306 22.01 10.92 14.10
CA ARG A 306 23.02 11.67 14.88
C ARG A 306 23.81 12.61 13.97
N GLY A 307 23.79 13.89 14.30
CA GLY A 307 24.46 14.90 13.49
C GLY A 307 24.19 16.32 14.00
N PRO A 308 24.69 17.32 13.25
CA PRO A 308 24.56 18.72 13.64
C PRO A 308 23.17 19.30 13.36
N TRP A 309 22.40 18.68 12.48
CA TRP A 309 21.08 19.18 12.08
C TRP A 309 19.98 18.53 12.91
N PRO A 310 18.91 19.27 13.22
CA PRO A 310 17.72 18.64 13.75
C PRO A 310 17.15 17.64 12.74
N ALA A 311 16.58 16.55 13.24
CA ALA A 311 16.22 15.42 12.40
C ALA A 311 14.83 14.87 12.72
N TRP A 312 14.08 14.58 11.66
CA TRP A 312 12.79 13.88 11.69
C TRP A 312 12.91 12.52 11.04
N ILE A 313 12.20 11.52 11.56
CA ILE A 313 12.14 10.19 10.95
C ILE A 313 10.76 9.96 10.37
N ARG A 314 10.68 9.73 9.06
CA ARG A 314 9.47 9.44 8.32
C ARG A 314 9.38 7.93 8.03
N VAL A 315 8.35 7.27 8.56
CA VAL A 315 8.17 5.82 8.44
C VAL A 315 6.83 5.46 7.80
N ASP A 316 6.86 4.72 6.69
CA ASP A 316 5.65 4.02 6.22
C ASP A 316 5.55 2.61 6.82
N CYS A 317 4.52 2.40 7.62
CA CYS A 317 4.16 1.14 8.24
C CYS A 317 3.21 0.37 7.32
N LEU A 318 3.78 -0.37 6.37
CA LEU A 318 3.04 -1.15 5.37
C LEU A 318 2.66 -2.54 5.87
N ASP A 319 3.03 -2.87 7.10
CA ASP A 319 2.79 -4.17 7.74
C ASP A 319 1.43 -4.30 8.41
N GLY A 320 0.55 -3.32 8.20
CA GLY A 320 -0.77 -3.32 8.79
C GLY A 320 -0.77 -2.93 10.27
N LEU A 321 0.31 -2.31 10.78
CA LEU A 321 0.42 -1.84 12.17
C LEU A 321 -0.80 -1.01 12.61
N PHE A 322 -1.36 -0.20 11.72
CA PHE A 322 -2.52 0.64 11.99
C PHE A 322 -3.86 -0.07 11.79
N GLN A 323 -3.88 -1.23 11.14
CA GLN A 323 -5.11 -1.93 10.76
C GLN A 323 -5.34 -3.19 11.58
N PHE A 324 -4.28 -3.85 12.05
CA PHE A 324 -4.32 -5.18 12.66
C PHE A 324 -3.80 -5.20 14.12
N THR A 325 -3.79 -4.04 14.77
CA THR A 325 -3.48 -3.91 16.21
C THR A 325 -4.63 -3.24 16.94
N ASP A 326 -4.63 -3.29 18.27
CA ASP A 326 -5.66 -2.61 19.08
C ASP A 326 -5.69 -1.10 18.86
N TRP A 327 -4.60 -0.50 18.36
CA TRP A 327 -4.58 0.91 17.97
C TRP A 327 -5.62 1.24 16.89
N ALA A 328 -5.99 0.28 16.04
CA ALA A 328 -7.02 0.49 15.01
C ALA A 328 -8.41 0.79 15.60
N LYS A 329 -8.66 0.34 16.83
CA LYS A 329 -9.95 0.50 17.53
C LYS A 329 -9.97 1.72 18.45
N MET A 330 -8.81 2.33 18.71
CA MET A 330 -8.69 3.49 19.60
C MET A 330 -9.20 4.77 18.93
N PRO A 331 -9.89 5.66 19.66
CA PRO A 331 -10.12 7.02 19.21
C PRO A 331 -8.79 7.72 18.88
N PRO A 332 -8.74 8.64 17.89
CA PRO A 332 -7.49 9.26 17.45
C PRO A 332 -6.66 9.90 18.58
N GLN A 333 -7.29 10.57 19.55
CA GLN A 333 -6.62 11.20 20.69
C GLN A 333 -5.86 10.19 21.55
N GLU A 334 -6.52 9.09 21.91
CA GLU A 334 -5.93 8.00 22.70
C GLU A 334 -4.83 7.30 21.92
N ARG A 335 -5.04 7.10 20.61
CA ARG A 335 -4.07 6.50 19.70
C ARG A 335 -2.78 7.32 19.61
N ILE A 336 -2.88 8.64 19.48
CA ILE A 336 -1.70 9.54 19.47
C ILE A 336 -0.93 9.37 20.79
N ALA A 337 -1.62 9.44 21.93
CA ALA A 337 -0.97 9.34 23.24
C ALA A 337 -0.29 7.98 23.46
N ALA A 338 -0.96 6.88 23.12
CA ALA A 338 -0.42 5.53 23.26
C ALA A 338 0.84 5.31 22.40
N ILE A 339 0.81 5.76 21.14
CA ILE A 339 1.95 5.63 20.23
C ILE A 339 3.09 6.57 20.63
N ALA A 340 2.77 7.80 21.07
CA ALA A 340 3.78 8.73 21.55
C ALA A 340 4.53 8.19 22.78
N ALA A 341 3.81 7.62 23.74
CA ALA A 341 4.40 6.96 24.91
C ALA A 341 5.31 5.80 24.47
N ALA A 342 4.81 4.91 23.60
CA ALA A 342 5.61 3.80 23.08
C ALA A 342 6.91 4.27 22.42
N ILE A 343 6.86 5.30 21.56
CA ILE A 343 8.03 5.88 20.87
C ILE A 343 9.03 6.50 21.83
N ARG A 344 8.56 7.26 22.84
CA ARG A 344 9.43 8.00 23.76
C ARG A 344 10.06 7.08 24.80
N ASP A 345 9.30 6.11 25.32
CA ASP A 345 9.73 5.29 26.46
C ASP A 345 10.67 4.15 26.06
N ASN A 346 10.64 3.73 24.79
CA ASN A 346 11.32 2.51 24.34
C ASN A 346 12.45 2.77 23.34
N VAL A 347 12.67 4.01 22.91
CA VAL A 347 13.74 4.36 21.97
C VAL A 347 14.62 5.44 22.58
N GLN A 348 15.94 5.22 22.58
CA GLN A 348 16.90 6.22 23.01
C GLN A 348 17.18 7.21 21.87
N TRP A 349 16.58 8.39 21.97
CA TRP A 349 16.69 9.46 20.98
C TRP A 349 17.95 10.31 21.21
N PRO A 350 18.74 10.64 20.16
CA PRO A 350 19.79 11.63 20.29
C PRO A 350 19.18 13.04 20.43
N GLY A 351 19.94 13.97 21.03
CA GLY A 351 19.43 15.32 21.33
C GLY A 351 19.03 16.16 20.10
N ASN A 352 19.45 15.78 18.89
CA ASN A 352 19.05 16.43 17.65
C ASN A 352 17.82 15.78 16.99
N ALA A 353 17.27 14.69 17.53
CA ALA A 353 16.03 14.11 17.02
C ALA A 353 14.83 14.92 17.51
N GLU A 354 14.07 15.48 16.58
CA GLU A 354 12.92 16.34 16.90
C GLU A 354 11.58 15.64 16.81
N GLY A 355 11.46 14.57 16.01
CA GLY A 355 10.17 13.94 15.82
C GLY A 355 10.15 12.73 14.90
N VAL A 356 9.01 12.04 14.93
CA VAL A 356 8.70 10.87 14.10
C VAL A 356 7.37 11.10 13.39
N VAL A 357 7.33 10.81 12.09
CA VAL A 357 6.10 10.80 11.29
C VAL A 357 5.84 9.38 10.82
N LEU A 358 4.81 8.74 11.36
CA LEU A 358 4.39 7.40 10.97
C LEU A 358 3.19 7.51 10.02
N SER A 359 3.13 6.69 8.97
CA SER A 359 1.92 6.60 8.14
C SER A 359 1.66 5.19 7.65
N THR A 360 0.42 4.92 7.24
CA THR A 360 0.03 3.66 6.58
C THR A 360 0.57 3.51 5.16
N GLY A 361 1.19 4.55 4.60
CA GLY A 361 1.27 4.74 3.15
C GLY A 361 -0.13 4.98 2.55
N PRO A 362 -0.21 5.19 1.22
CA PRO A 362 -1.48 5.12 0.50
C PRO A 362 -2.05 3.69 0.60
N ALA A 363 -3.10 3.51 1.40
CA ALA A 363 -3.70 2.23 1.69
C ALA A 363 -5.07 2.10 1.01
N VAL A 364 -5.35 0.91 0.47
CA VAL A 364 -6.66 0.62 -0.11
C VAL A 364 -7.71 0.49 1.00
N SER A 365 -8.74 1.33 0.93
CA SER A 365 -9.92 1.24 1.79
C SER A 365 -11.15 1.14 0.90
N LEU A 366 -11.56 -0.09 0.60
CA LEU A 366 -12.69 -0.34 -0.31
C LEU A 366 -13.97 0.30 0.24
N GLY A 367 -14.68 1.04 -0.61
CA GLY A 367 -15.87 1.82 -0.23
C GLY A 367 -15.58 3.26 0.19
N ALA A 368 -14.35 3.60 0.61
CA ALA A 368 -13.97 4.97 0.96
C ALA A 368 -14.08 5.88 -0.26
N THR A 369 -15.10 6.74 -0.30
CA THR A 369 -15.41 7.59 -1.46
C THR A 369 -15.87 8.99 -1.08
N ASP A 370 -16.25 9.19 0.18
CA ASP A 370 -16.73 10.46 0.72
C ASP A 370 -15.67 11.07 1.65
N PRO A 371 -15.04 12.20 1.26
CA PRO A 371 -14.08 12.89 2.12
C PRO A 371 -14.64 13.23 3.51
N THR A 372 -15.94 13.55 3.63
CA THR A 372 -16.51 13.96 4.92
C THR A 372 -16.58 12.83 5.93
N ALA A 373 -16.69 11.58 5.45
CA ALA A 373 -16.67 10.38 6.28
C ALA A 373 -15.25 9.88 6.56
N GLU A 374 -14.31 10.15 5.64
CA GLU A 374 -12.97 9.55 5.65
C GLU A 374 -11.90 10.47 6.23
N GLU A 375 -12.09 11.78 6.21
CA GLU A 375 -11.07 12.74 6.62
C GLU A 375 -11.17 13.12 8.09
N ALA A 376 -10.02 13.18 8.75
CA ALA A 376 -9.92 13.62 10.13
C ALA A 376 -8.60 14.34 10.38
N THR A 377 -8.63 15.36 11.24
CA THR A 377 -7.42 15.95 11.82
C THR A 377 -7.65 16.17 13.30
N VAL A 378 -6.75 15.59 14.10
CA VAL A 378 -6.79 15.71 15.56
C VAL A 378 -5.41 16.15 16.02
N GLN A 379 -5.35 17.20 16.83
CA GLN A 379 -4.12 17.69 17.45
C GLN A 379 -4.23 17.59 18.96
N THR A 380 -3.15 17.16 19.60
CA THR A 380 -3.02 17.00 21.05
C THR A 380 -1.65 17.51 21.49
N SER A 381 -1.40 17.58 22.80
CA SER A 381 -0.06 17.82 23.35
C SER A 381 0.96 16.72 23.05
N TYR A 382 0.51 15.55 22.56
CA TYR A 382 1.37 14.42 22.22
C TYR A 382 1.71 14.35 20.72
N GLY A 383 1.13 15.23 19.90
CA GLY A 383 1.29 15.21 18.45
C GLY A 383 -0.02 15.37 17.68
N ALA A 384 -0.02 14.98 16.42
CA ALA A 384 -1.16 15.09 15.52
C ALA A 384 -1.48 13.78 14.81
N PHE A 385 -2.76 13.58 14.49
CA PHE A 385 -3.28 12.56 13.59
C PHE A 385 -3.93 13.23 12.39
N VAL A 386 -3.63 12.74 11.19
CA VAL A 386 -4.17 13.21 9.92
C VAL A 386 -4.62 12.01 9.11
N ARG A 387 -5.91 11.91 8.81
CA ARG A 387 -6.46 10.95 7.86
C ARG A 387 -6.98 11.69 6.64
N ARG A 388 -6.59 11.24 5.44
CA ARG A 388 -6.99 11.86 4.18
C ARG A 388 -7.45 10.82 3.15
N LEU A 389 -8.51 11.15 2.42
CA LEU A 389 -8.93 10.43 1.23
C LEU A 389 -8.18 11.01 0.03
N LEU A 390 -7.15 10.30 -0.44
CA LEU A 390 -6.27 10.76 -1.51
C LEU A 390 -6.94 10.64 -2.89
N ALA A 391 -7.75 9.60 -3.06
CA ALA A 391 -8.55 9.30 -4.23
C ALA A 391 -9.62 8.27 -3.81
N PRO A 392 -10.65 8.00 -4.64
CA PRO A 392 -11.60 6.94 -4.36
C PRO A 392 -10.89 5.61 -4.02
N HIS A 393 -11.23 5.08 -2.86
CA HIS A 393 -10.69 3.86 -2.25
C HIS A 393 -9.24 3.92 -1.79
N LEU A 394 -8.64 5.11 -1.73
CA LEU A 394 -7.25 5.30 -1.32
C LEU A 394 -7.17 6.30 -0.18
N VAL A 395 -6.82 5.83 1.01
CA VAL A 395 -6.70 6.64 2.22
C VAL A 395 -5.29 6.59 2.75
N ARG A 396 -4.86 7.63 3.46
CA ARG A 396 -3.65 7.60 4.28
C ARG A 396 -3.98 8.06 5.68
N GLU A 397 -3.46 7.33 6.67
CA GLU A 397 -3.37 7.79 8.05
C GLU A 397 -1.94 8.16 8.37
N THR A 398 -1.73 9.34 8.96
CA THR A 398 -0.44 9.88 9.35
C THR A 398 -0.49 10.35 10.80
N LEU A 399 0.47 9.90 11.61
CA LEU A 399 0.73 10.38 12.96
C LEU A 399 2.03 11.16 12.98
N VAL A 400 2.00 12.32 13.62
CA VAL A 400 3.14 13.22 13.75
C VAL A 400 3.44 13.38 15.24
N ILE A 401 4.52 12.78 15.71
CA ILE A 401 4.89 12.70 17.12
C ILE A 401 6.19 13.49 17.35
N PRO A 402 6.14 14.62 18.09
CA PRO A 402 7.34 15.35 18.48
C PRO A 402 8.11 14.59 19.57
N LEU A 403 9.43 14.71 19.56
CA LEU A 403 10.36 14.13 20.54
C LEU A 403 11.02 15.19 21.43
N SER A 404 10.96 16.46 21.02
CA SER A 404 11.47 17.62 21.76
C SER A 404 10.52 18.81 21.62
N ASP A 405 10.65 19.80 22.51
CA ASP A 405 9.86 21.04 22.49
C ASP A 405 10.08 21.81 21.17
N ASP A 406 11.30 21.80 20.61
CA ASP A 406 11.59 22.39 19.30
C ASP A 406 10.83 21.66 18.17
N GLY A 407 10.62 20.35 18.32
CA GLY A 407 9.83 19.53 17.41
C GLY A 407 8.34 19.92 17.36
N ASP A 408 7.77 20.46 18.45
CA ASP A 408 6.36 20.88 18.48
C ASP A 408 6.07 21.97 17.44
N GLY A 409 7.04 22.84 17.18
CA GLY A 409 6.94 23.86 16.13
C GLY A 409 6.72 23.27 14.74
N ARG A 410 7.30 22.09 14.48
CA ARG A 410 7.23 21.39 13.18
C ARG A 410 6.09 20.39 13.06
N VAL A 411 5.41 20.03 14.16
CA VAL A 411 4.17 19.25 14.10
C VAL A 411 3.13 19.92 13.20
N ARG A 412 2.99 21.26 13.30
CA ARG A 412 2.09 22.04 12.45
C ARG A 412 2.49 22.00 10.97
N TRP A 413 3.79 22.01 10.68
CA TRP A 413 4.30 21.93 9.32
C TRP A 413 3.89 20.60 8.67
N TRP A 414 4.16 19.48 9.35
CA TRP A 414 3.76 18.15 8.87
C TRP A 414 2.24 18.01 8.75
N THR A 415 1.50 18.47 9.77
CA THR A 415 0.03 18.41 9.76
C THR A 415 -0.55 19.17 8.57
N ARG A 416 -0.01 20.36 8.28
CA ARG A 416 -0.47 21.17 7.13
C ARG A 416 -0.10 20.51 5.81
N ALA A 417 1.12 20.01 5.68
CA ALA A 417 1.57 19.36 4.45
C ALA A 417 0.70 18.14 4.12
N TYR A 418 0.57 17.18 5.02
CA TYR A 418 -0.32 16.03 4.79
C TYR A 418 -1.80 16.41 4.76
N GLY A 419 -2.18 17.51 5.39
CA GLY A 419 -3.52 18.04 5.31
C GLY A 419 -3.96 18.40 3.89
N ARG A 420 -3.01 18.72 3.01
CA ARG A 420 -3.21 19.10 1.60
C ARG A 420 -2.91 17.99 0.60
N GLU A 421 -2.52 16.80 1.07
CA GLU A 421 -2.16 15.67 0.21
C GLU A 421 -3.22 15.33 -0.87
N PRO A 422 -4.55 15.39 -0.60
CA PRO A 422 -5.56 15.15 -1.63
C PRO A 422 -5.49 16.09 -2.85
N GLU A 423 -4.94 17.30 -2.68
CA GLU A 423 -4.85 18.31 -3.74
C GLU A 423 -3.61 18.12 -4.63
N TRP A 424 -2.59 17.40 -4.15
CA TRP A 424 -1.27 17.39 -4.78
C TRP A 424 -1.31 16.85 -6.21
N LEU A 425 -1.98 15.72 -6.43
CA LEU A 425 -2.03 15.10 -7.75
C LEU A 425 -2.76 15.97 -8.77
N ASP A 426 -3.89 16.56 -8.39
CA ASP A 426 -4.64 17.44 -9.30
C ASP A 426 -3.84 18.69 -9.64
N HIS A 427 -3.15 19.31 -8.66
CA HIS A 427 -2.26 20.43 -8.91
C HIS A 427 -1.10 20.05 -9.85
N ASP A 428 -0.51 18.87 -9.66
CA ASP A 428 0.63 18.41 -10.46
C ASP A 428 0.18 18.04 -11.90
N LEU A 429 -1.04 17.48 -12.07
CA LEU A 429 -1.67 17.26 -13.37
C LEU A 429 -1.93 18.57 -14.10
N GLU A 430 -2.54 19.56 -13.42
CA GLU A 430 -2.82 20.87 -14.01
C GLU A 430 -1.54 21.60 -14.43
N ARG A 431 -0.50 21.57 -13.60
CA ARG A 431 0.83 22.11 -13.94
C ARG A 431 1.44 21.44 -15.17
N ALA A 432 1.15 20.17 -15.40
CA ALA A 432 1.56 19.43 -16.59
C ALA A 432 0.61 19.60 -17.80
N GLY A 433 -0.41 20.47 -17.69
CA GLY A 433 -1.41 20.70 -18.73
C GLY A 433 -2.37 19.54 -18.95
N GLN A 434 -2.53 18.68 -17.94
CA GLN A 434 -3.46 17.54 -17.94
C GLN A 434 -4.75 17.89 -17.19
N LEU A 435 -5.82 17.12 -17.42
CA LEU A 435 -7.04 17.23 -16.64
C LEU A 435 -6.88 16.62 -15.24
N ARG A 436 -7.69 17.08 -14.30
CA ARG A 436 -7.82 16.50 -12.96
C ARG A 436 -8.21 15.03 -12.99
N LEU A 437 -7.86 14.30 -11.94
CA LEU A 437 -8.07 12.86 -11.80
C LEU A 437 -9.52 12.43 -12.05
N THR A 438 -10.49 13.24 -11.62
CA THR A 438 -11.93 12.97 -11.77
C THR A 438 -12.39 12.81 -13.21
N HIS A 439 -11.67 13.39 -14.19
CA HIS A 439 -11.99 13.29 -15.62
C HIS A 439 -11.35 12.08 -16.31
N LEU A 440 -10.45 11.37 -15.63
CA LEU A 440 -9.63 10.32 -16.25
C LEU A 440 -10.28 8.92 -16.17
N TRP A 441 -11.23 8.73 -15.26
CA TRP A 441 -11.89 7.45 -15.03
C TRP A 441 -13.27 7.36 -15.68
N LYS A 442 -13.58 6.20 -16.27
CA LYS A 442 -14.97 5.85 -16.60
C LYS A 442 -15.71 5.59 -15.27
N GLY A 443 -16.50 6.56 -14.85
CA GLY A 443 -17.44 6.43 -13.74
C GLY A 443 -18.84 6.76 -14.21
N ARG A 444 -19.84 6.00 -13.75
CA ARG A 444 -21.25 6.38 -13.83
C ARG A 444 -21.41 7.74 -13.12
N ALA A 445 -21.22 8.83 -13.84
CA ALA A 445 -21.54 10.18 -13.38
C ALA A 445 -23.07 10.38 -13.19
N ALA A 446 -23.86 9.31 -13.12
CA ALA A 446 -25.32 9.34 -13.12
C ALA A 446 -25.97 9.04 -11.76
N ASP A 447 -25.28 8.42 -10.79
CA ASP A 447 -25.94 7.99 -9.53
C ASP A 447 -25.71 8.94 -8.34
N ALA A 448 -24.91 10.00 -8.49
CA ALA A 448 -24.76 11.04 -7.46
C ALA A 448 -25.79 12.19 -7.60
N GLY A 449 -26.67 12.14 -8.61
CA GLY A 449 -27.59 13.23 -8.97
C GLY A 449 -29.09 12.94 -8.78
N LYS A 450 -29.47 11.75 -8.29
CA LYS A 450 -30.86 11.50 -7.88
C LYS A 450 -30.95 11.61 -6.37
N THR A 451 -30.98 12.86 -5.90
CA THR A 451 -31.85 13.18 -4.78
C THR A 451 -33.24 12.63 -5.13
N CYS A 452 -33.65 11.55 -4.45
CA CYS A 452 -35.07 11.31 -4.29
C CYS A 452 -35.61 12.52 -3.54
N SER A 453 -36.08 13.51 -4.29
CA SER A 453 -37.03 14.48 -3.79
C SER A 453 -38.20 13.69 -3.27
N GLY A 454 -38.31 13.62 -1.94
CA GLY A 454 -39.55 13.30 -1.30
C GLY A 454 -40.55 14.37 -1.74
N ASP A 455 -41.55 13.94 -2.52
CA ASP A 455 -42.83 14.62 -2.56
C ASP A 455 -43.81 13.86 -1.67
N ARG A 456 -44.69 14.68 -1.10
CA ARG A 456 -45.58 14.48 0.06
C ARG A 456 -46.52 13.28 0.00
#